data_AF-C5BTD5-F1
#
_entry.id   AF-C5BTD5-F1
#
_cell.length_a   1.000
_cell.length_b   1.000
_cell.length_c   1.000
_cell.angle_alpha   90.00
_cell.angle_beta   90.00
_cell.angle_gamma   90.00
#
_symmetry.space_group_name_H-M   'P 1'
#
loop_
_entity.id
_entity.type
_entity.pdbx_description
1 polymer ?
#
loop_
_entity_poly.entity_id
_entity_poly.type
_entity_poly.pdbx_seq_one_letter_code
_entity_poly.pdbx_strand_id
1 'polypeptide(L)'
;MNLKIDPLEKIIDAVKTSQAMVNHLQIGLTWTSCLVQIGEQQSLGFAMSPGEKTRVLQWPGTIAGQSVSTLSKKLYSWDNFEATVAMAACNAVINAPSNPLLREAQPVQSSTTGNTAVFDYFKPRLENKKVAVIGRYPNLDKVLEGIDYTVVERTPSDQDLPDTAAEFLLPQMDWVFITSTSIVNKTFLRLSQLAKNAVTVLMGPTTPWMPEFNEFGVDFIAGVSVENRELASRIASEGGGTRLFEGGVKYCVADVSGARCQDLKHSIANTVKKRDLLKQQMESWYARGERGRFPDYLQLDQVDRELSELDIAYKRLWDATRG
;
A
#
# COMPACT_ATOMS: atom_id res chain seq x y z
N MET A 1 16.78 18.64 -4.96
CA MET A 1 15.36 18.59 -5.35
C MET A 1 14.64 17.86 -4.21
N ASN A 2 14.04 18.60 -3.27
CA ASN A 2 13.38 18.00 -2.11
C ASN A 2 12.06 17.37 -2.55
N LEU A 3 12.08 16.07 -2.86
CA LEU A 3 10.88 15.24 -2.77
C LEU A 3 10.52 15.21 -1.27
N LYS A 4 9.69 16.16 -0.84
CA LYS A 4 9.43 16.43 0.58
C LYS A 4 8.71 15.30 1.34
N ILE A 5 8.36 14.20 0.68
CA ILE A 5 7.70 13.06 1.31
C ILE A 5 8.20 11.80 0.59
N ASP A 6 9.06 11.04 1.27
CA ASP A 6 9.62 9.77 0.80
C ASP A 6 9.13 8.63 1.72
N PRO A 7 8.46 7.59 1.17
CA PRO A 7 8.00 6.46 1.97
C PRO A 7 9.14 5.75 2.71
N LEU A 8 10.35 5.72 2.14
CA LEU A 8 11.51 5.11 2.81
C LEU A 8 11.97 5.94 4.01
N GLU A 9 11.95 7.26 3.89
CA GLU A 9 12.29 8.17 4.99
C GLU A 9 11.33 7.97 6.17
N LYS A 10 10.02 7.84 5.92
CA LYS A 10 9.02 7.54 6.96
C LYS A 10 9.34 6.24 7.70
N ILE A 11 9.66 5.17 6.97
CA ILE A 11 10.01 3.87 7.57
C ILE A 11 11.30 3.97 8.41
N ILE A 12 12.31 4.66 7.89
CA ILE A 12 13.59 4.87 8.59
C ILE A 12 13.37 5.68 9.86
N ASP A 13 12.57 6.75 9.78
CA ASP A 13 12.21 7.59 10.90
C ASP A 13 11.45 6.84 11.99
N ALA A 14 10.57 5.91 11.61
CA ALA A 14 9.82 5.07 12.56
C ALA A 14 10.74 4.18 13.42
N VAL A 15 11.94 3.82 12.92
CA VAL A 15 12.88 2.96 13.63
C VAL A 15 14.16 3.66 14.08
N LYS A 16 14.33 4.96 13.79
CA LYS A 16 15.60 5.69 14.00
C LYS A 16 16.06 5.72 15.45
N THR A 17 15.13 5.82 16.39
CA THR A 17 15.39 5.86 17.84
C THR A 17 15.32 4.49 18.49
N SER A 18 14.97 3.45 17.73
CA SER A 18 14.84 2.09 18.23
C SER A 18 16.20 1.57 18.69
N GLN A 19 16.20 0.98 19.89
CA GLN A 19 17.34 0.23 20.44
C GLN A 19 17.28 -1.25 20.03
N ALA A 20 16.44 -1.60 19.06
CA ALA A 20 16.27 -2.97 18.65
C ALA A 20 17.52 -3.52 17.98
N MET A 21 17.87 -4.75 18.34
CA MET A 21 19.04 -5.47 17.84
C MET A 21 18.60 -6.69 17.05
N VAL A 22 19.26 -6.99 15.95
CA VAL A 22 18.96 -8.22 15.19
C VAL A 22 19.48 -9.44 15.93
N ASN A 23 18.58 -10.36 16.27
CA ASN A 23 18.94 -11.65 16.86
C ASN A 23 19.24 -12.69 15.78
N HIS A 24 18.39 -12.73 14.75
CA HIS A 24 18.53 -13.69 13.66
C HIS A 24 17.96 -13.11 12.38
N LEU A 25 18.69 -13.27 11.27
CA LEU A 25 18.21 -12.95 9.93
C LEU A 25 18.25 -14.23 9.10
N GLN A 26 17.23 -14.42 8.28
CA GLN A 26 17.22 -15.43 7.25
C GLN A 26 16.66 -14.90 5.95
N ILE A 27 17.31 -15.25 4.84
CA ILE A 27 16.73 -15.13 3.49
C ILE A 27 16.20 -16.52 3.11
N GLY A 28 14.88 -16.70 3.20
CA GLY A 28 14.20 -17.87 2.66
C GLY A 28 14.02 -17.78 1.15
N LEU A 29 13.41 -18.80 0.54
CA LEU A 29 13.14 -18.78 -0.90
C LEU A 29 12.08 -17.73 -1.29
N THR A 30 11.05 -17.58 -0.46
CA THR A 30 9.97 -16.60 -0.69
C THR A 30 10.00 -15.45 0.32
N TRP A 31 10.35 -15.73 1.58
CA TRP A 31 10.30 -14.76 2.66
C TRP A 31 11.66 -14.60 3.33
N THR A 32 12.13 -13.35 3.38
CA THR A 32 13.19 -12.92 4.27
C THR A 32 12.56 -12.58 5.60
N SER A 33 13.02 -13.23 6.67
CA SER A 33 12.50 -13.02 8.02
C SER A 33 13.60 -12.50 8.94
N CYS A 34 13.30 -11.47 9.71
CA CYS A 34 14.23 -10.88 10.67
C CYS A 34 13.64 -10.91 12.07
N LEU A 35 14.31 -11.61 12.98
CA LEU A 35 13.98 -11.63 14.39
C LEU A 35 14.83 -10.58 15.11
N VAL A 36 14.17 -9.69 15.84
CA VAL A 36 14.82 -8.61 16.60
C VAL A 36 14.49 -8.71 18.09
N GLN A 37 15.42 -8.27 18.92
CA GLN A 37 15.22 -8.03 20.35
C GLN A 37 14.82 -6.56 20.56
N ILE A 38 13.69 -6.31 21.24
CA ILE A 38 13.20 -4.99 21.61
C ILE A 38 13.01 -4.97 23.13
N GLY A 39 14.00 -4.45 23.87
CA GLY A 39 14.04 -4.60 25.32
C GLY A 39 14.08 -6.08 25.70
N GLU A 40 13.13 -6.54 26.52
CA GLU A 40 13.00 -7.95 26.91
C GLU A 40 12.18 -8.79 25.91
N GLN A 41 11.53 -8.15 24.93
CA GLN A 41 10.64 -8.82 23.99
C GLN A 41 11.34 -9.14 22.67
N GLN A 42 10.80 -10.11 21.94
CA GLN A 42 11.23 -10.45 20.59
C GLN A 42 10.09 -10.20 19.61
N SER A 43 10.45 -9.73 18.42
CA SER A 43 9.49 -9.48 17.35
C SER A 43 10.06 -9.96 16.01
N LEU A 44 9.17 -10.37 15.11
CA LEU A 44 9.53 -10.96 13.83
C LEU A 44 8.93 -10.13 12.69
N GLY A 45 9.77 -9.74 11.75
CA GLY A 45 9.38 -9.01 10.56
C GLY A 45 9.66 -9.79 9.29
N PHE A 46 8.90 -9.48 8.24
CA PHE A 46 9.00 -10.14 6.95
C PHE A 46 9.19 -9.12 5.82
N ALA A 47 9.88 -9.56 4.78
CA ALA A 47 9.87 -8.96 3.46
C ALA A 47 9.97 -10.08 2.43
N MET A 48 9.34 -9.93 1.27
CA MET A 48 9.48 -10.90 0.18
C MET A 48 10.94 -10.94 -0.30
N SER A 49 11.50 -12.14 -0.43
CA SER A 49 12.88 -12.33 -0.86
C SER A 49 13.07 -11.93 -2.33
N PRO A 50 14.25 -11.43 -2.72
CA PRO A 50 14.57 -11.21 -4.14
C PRO A 50 14.48 -12.50 -4.94
N GLY A 51 14.00 -12.41 -6.19
CA GLY A 51 13.87 -13.57 -7.08
C GLY A 51 15.20 -14.00 -7.72
N GLU A 52 16.20 -13.11 -7.77
CA GLU A 52 17.51 -13.44 -8.31
C GLU A 52 18.31 -14.38 -7.39
N LYS A 53 19.15 -15.23 -8.00
CA LYS A 53 20.11 -16.07 -7.27
C LYS A 53 21.48 -15.40 -7.26
N THR A 54 22.19 -15.48 -6.15
CA THR A 54 23.56 -14.94 -6.01
C THR A 54 24.43 -15.84 -5.14
N ARG A 55 25.75 -15.81 -5.38
CA ARG A 55 26.78 -16.52 -4.60
C ARG A 55 27.77 -15.57 -3.91
N VAL A 56 27.54 -14.26 -4.01
CA VAL A 56 28.55 -13.22 -3.71
C VAL A 56 28.08 -12.17 -2.72
N LEU A 57 27.05 -12.46 -1.91
CA LEU A 57 26.66 -11.56 -0.81
C LEU A 57 27.84 -11.40 0.16
N GLN A 58 28.19 -10.16 0.48
CA GLN A 58 29.41 -9.84 1.25
C GLN A 58 29.18 -9.78 2.77
N TRP A 59 27.94 -9.61 3.20
CA TRP A 59 27.54 -9.38 4.58
C TRP A 59 26.98 -10.59 5.37
N PRO A 60 26.65 -11.78 4.78
CA PRO A 60 26.22 -12.93 5.57
C PRO A 60 27.22 -13.26 6.69
N GLY A 61 26.71 -13.61 7.87
CA GLY A 61 27.52 -13.81 9.08
C GLY A 61 27.80 -12.55 9.90
N THR A 62 27.44 -11.36 9.40
CA THR A 62 27.70 -10.08 10.09
C THR A 62 26.44 -9.35 10.59
N ILE A 63 25.24 -9.82 10.24
CA ILE A 63 23.98 -9.09 10.48
C ILE A 63 23.48 -9.23 11.93
N ALA A 64 23.59 -10.41 12.51
CA ALA A 64 23.20 -10.62 13.91
C ALA A 64 24.06 -9.72 14.82
N GLY A 65 23.41 -9.07 15.79
CA GLY A 65 24.03 -8.08 16.66
C GLY A 65 24.14 -6.67 16.07
N GLN A 66 23.68 -6.40 14.84
CA GLN A 66 23.53 -5.03 14.35
C GLN A 66 22.26 -4.36 14.87
N SER A 67 22.28 -3.03 15.03
CA SER A 67 21.07 -2.27 15.34
C SER A 67 20.17 -2.14 14.12
N VAL A 68 18.85 -2.25 14.35
CA VAL A 68 17.85 -2.04 13.27
C VAL A 68 17.93 -0.62 12.71
N SER A 69 18.21 0.38 13.56
CA SER A 69 18.41 1.77 13.15
C SER A 69 19.60 1.98 12.20
N THR A 70 20.62 1.13 12.25
CA THR A 70 21.74 1.17 11.31
C THR A 70 21.37 0.48 10.01
N LEU A 71 20.76 -0.71 10.11
CA LEU A 71 20.32 -1.49 8.95
C LEU A 71 19.24 -0.76 8.13
N SER A 72 18.36 0.02 8.76
CA SER A 72 17.27 0.72 8.07
C SER A 72 17.77 1.64 6.95
N LYS A 73 18.97 2.20 7.08
CA LYS A 73 19.62 3.03 6.05
C LYS A 73 19.81 2.29 4.72
N LYS A 74 19.91 0.95 4.77
CA LYS A 74 20.04 0.09 3.58
C LYS A 74 18.74 -0.02 2.78
N LEU A 75 17.60 0.49 3.27
CA LEU A 75 16.38 0.64 2.47
C LEU A 75 16.62 1.47 1.20
N TYR A 76 17.52 2.46 1.24
CA TYR A 76 17.92 3.25 0.07
C TYR A 76 18.82 2.52 -0.92
N SER A 77 19.34 1.34 -0.57
CA SER A 77 20.21 0.59 -1.46
C SER A 77 19.45 0.17 -2.73
N TRP A 78 20.14 0.25 -3.87
CA TRP A 78 19.66 -0.31 -5.13
C TRP A 78 19.93 -1.82 -5.24
N ASP A 79 20.68 -2.39 -4.29
CA ASP A 79 20.79 -3.83 -4.14
C ASP A 79 19.51 -4.38 -3.47
N ASN A 80 18.81 -5.27 -4.18
CA ASN A 80 17.53 -5.82 -3.70
C ASN A 80 17.70 -6.63 -2.41
N PHE A 81 18.82 -7.33 -2.22
CA PHE A 81 19.05 -8.10 -1.00
C PHE A 81 19.25 -7.19 0.20
N GLU A 82 20.09 -6.15 0.08
CA GLU A 82 20.29 -5.18 1.15
C GLU A 82 18.97 -4.49 1.53
N ALA A 83 18.20 -4.03 0.54
CA ALA A 83 16.93 -3.37 0.78
C ALA A 83 15.90 -4.31 1.41
N THR A 84 15.84 -5.58 0.98
CA THR A 84 14.93 -6.59 1.56
C THR A 84 15.28 -6.90 3.01
N VAL A 85 16.57 -7.06 3.33
CA VAL A 85 17.02 -7.31 4.71
C VAL A 85 16.68 -6.13 5.61
N ALA A 86 16.94 -4.91 5.14
CA ALA A 86 16.56 -3.70 5.86
C ALA A 86 15.05 -3.64 6.10
N MET A 87 14.25 -3.94 5.08
CA MET A 87 12.80 -3.96 5.16
C MET A 87 12.29 -4.98 6.19
N ALA A 88 12.80 -6.22 6.17
CA ALA A 88 12.43 -7.24 7.15
C ALA A 88 12.80 -6.81 8.58
N ALA A 89 13.97 -6.20 8.78
CA ALA A 89 14.39 -5.69 10.08
C ALA A 89 13.52 -4.51 10.56
N CYS A 90 13.21 -3.56 9.69
CA CYS A 90 12.30 -2.44 9.99
C CYS A 90 10.91 -2.95 10.35
N ASN A 91 10.35 -3.87 9.56
CA ASN A 91 9.05 -4.49 9.84
C ASN A 91 9.05 -5.25 11.16
N ALA A 92 10.18 -5.84 11.59
CA ALA A 92 10.24 -6.51 12.88
C ALA A 92 10.03 -5.54 14.05
N VAL A 93 10.46 -4.28 13.91
CA VAL A 93 10.23 -3.23 14.90
C VAL A 93 8.84 -2.60 14.73
N ILE A 94 8.50 -2.17 13.52
CA ILE A 94 7.25 -1.47 13.21
C ILE A 94 6.04 -2.35 13.48
N ASN A 95 6.09 -3.63 13.08
CA ASN A 95 4.98 -4.56 13.15
C ASN A 95 4.97 -5.35 14.46
N ALA A 96 5.68 -4.88 15.50
CA ALA A 96 5.64 -5.50 16.81
C ALA A 96 4.20 -5.51 17.36
N PRO A 97 3.82 -6.49 18.23
CA PRO A 97 2.47 -6.59 18.77
C PRO A 97 1.96 -5.35 19.52
N SER A 98 2.86 -4.46 19.94
CA SER A 98 2.55 -3.18 20.57
C SER A 98 2.08 -2.09 19.60
N ASN A 99 2.22 -2.28 18.29
CA ASN A 99 1.81 -1.29 17.27
C ASN A 99 0.30 -1.00 17.38
N PRO A 100 -0.11 0.27 17.61
CA PRO A 100 -1.52 0.61 17.79
C PRO A 100 -2.40 0.28 16.58
N LEU A 101 -1.93 0.59 15.37
CA LEU A 101 -2.69 0.35 14.13
C LEU A 101 -2.92 -1.16 13.93
N LEU A 102 -1.90 -1.99 14.17
CA LEU A 102 -2.03 -3.45 14.10
C LEU A 102 -3.00 -4.00 15.17
N ARG A 103 -2.99 -3.43 16.38
CA ARG A 103 -3.88 -3.87 17.47
C ARG A 103 -5.35 -3.56 17.18
N GLU A 104 -5.62 -2.47 16.47
CA GLU A 104 -6.96 -2.04 16.07
C GLU A 104 -7.39 -2.61 14.72
N ALA A 105 -6.46 -3.17 13.95
CA ALA A 105 -6.73 -3.77 12.65
C ALA A 105 -7.67 -4.98 12.76
N GLN A 106 -8.56 -5.11 11.79
CA GLN A 106 -9.51 -6.21 11.69
C GLN A 106 -8.82 -7.46 11.14
N PRO A 107 -8.79 -8.59 11.88
CA PRO A 107 -8.31 -9.85 11.33
C PRO A 107 -9.17 -10.31 10.16
N VAL A 108 -8.53 -10.80 9.11
CA VAL A 108 -9.20 -11.29 7.91
C VAL A 108 -9.19 -12.80 7.87
N GLN A 109 -10.38 -13.38 7.67
CA GLN A 109 -10.52 -14.81 7.39
C GLN A 109 -10.58 -15.02 5.89
N SER A 110 -9.91 -16.06 5.39
CA SER A 110 -10.09 -16.51 4.01
C SER A 110 -11.13 -17.62 3.95
N SER A 111 -11.92 -17.62 2.88
CA SER A 111 -12.80 -18.73 2.53
C SER A 111 -12.07 -19.84 1.75
N THR A 112 -10.87 -19.56 1.24
CA THR A 112 -10.14 -20.43 0.31
C THR A 112 -8.70 -20.68 0.78
N THR A 113 -7.81 -19.71 0.64
CA THR A 113 -6.40 -19.79 1.00
C THR A 113 -5.94 -18.52 1.71
N GLY A 114 -5.20 -18.67 2.81
CA GLY A 114 -4.81 -17.52 3.63
C GLY A 114 -4.02 -16.43 2.88
N ASN A 115 -3.28 -16.76 1.80
CA ASN A 115 -2.54 -15.78 1.00
C ASN A 115 -3.42 -14.85 0.15
N THR A 116 -4.68 -15.21 -0.08
CA THR A 116 -5.66 -14.40 -0.85
C THR A 116 -6.75 -13.80 0.03
N ALA A 117 -6.64 -13.93 1.35
CA ALA A 117 -7.66 -13.49 2.31
C ALA A 117 -8.06 -12.01 2.13
N VAL A 118 -7.10 -11.15 1.78
CA VAL A 118 -7.37 -9.72 1.52
C VAL A 118 -8.33 -9.53 0.36
N PHE A 119 -8.18 -10.29 -0.73
CA PHE A 119 -9.08 -10.20 -1.88
C PHE A 119 -10.48 -10.73 -1.53
N ASP A 120 -10.57 -11.84 -0.78
CA ASP A 120 -11.86 -12.34 -0.25
C ASP A 120 -12.58 -11.25 0.56
N TYR A 121 -11.85 -10.56 1.44
CA TYR A 121 -12.38 -9.49 2.29
C TYR A 121 -12.92 -8.30 1.51
N PHE A 122 -12.21 -7.88 0.45
CA PHE A 122 -12.65 -6.74 -0.37
C PHE A 122 -13.63 -7.14 -1.47
N LYS A 123 -13.73 -8.42 -1.86
CA LYS A 123 -14.54 -8.88 -3.01
C LYS A 123 -15.95 -8.29 -3.07
N PRO A 124 -16.74 -8.23 -1.97
CA PRO A 124 -18.09 -7.63 -2.00
C PRO A 124 -18.11 -6.16 -2.43
N ARG A 125 -16.99 -5.44 -2.28
CA ARG A 125 -16.84 -4.01 -2.64
C ARG A 125 -16.32 -3.80 -4.07
N LEU A 126 -15.93 -4.87 -4.76
CA LEU A 126 -15.32 -4.83 -6.09
C LEU A 126 -16.32 -5.06 -7.23
N GLU A 127 -17.58 -5.41 -6.93
CA GLU A 127 -18.60 -5.64 -7.94
C GLU A 127 -18.81 -4.40 -8.84
N ASN A 128 -18.80 -4.63 -10.16
CA ASN A 128 -18.91 -3.58 -11.18
C ASN A 128 -17.84 -2.48 -11.08
N LYS A 129 -16.66 -2.79 -10.52
CA LYS A 129 -15.50 -1.90 -10.45
C LYS A 129 -14.37 -2.41 -11.34
N LYS A 130 -13.59 -1.48 -11.89
CA LYS A 130 -12.32 -1.79 -12.55
C LYS A 130 -11.22 -1.93 -11.50
N VAL A 131 -10.61 -3.11 -11.42
CA VAL A 131 -9.60 -3.44 -10.41
C VAL A 131 -8.24 -3.66 -11.06
N ALA A 132 -7.19 -3.03 -10.53
CA ALA A 132 -5.82 -3.42 -10.82
C ALA A 132 -5.17 -4.10 -9.62
N VAL A 133 -4.37 -5.12 -9.89
CA VAL A 133 -3.53 -5.78 -8.89
C VAL A 133 -2.07 -5.69 -9.33
N ILE A 134 -1.25 -5.02 -8.53
CA ILE A 134 0.20 -4.96 -8.72
C ILE A 134 0.84 -6.13 -8.00
N GLY A 135 1.42 -7.03 -8.79
CA GLY A 135 1.98 -8.29 -8.32
C GLY A 135 0.99 -9.44 -8.43
N ARG A 136 1.42 -10.57 -8.98
CA ARG A 136 0.56 -11.75 -9.12
C ARG A 136 0.56 -12.60 -7.84
N TYR A 137 -0.63 -13.01 -7.41
CA TYR A 137 -0.83 -13.87 -6.25
C TYR A 137 -1.30 -15.27 -6.68
N PRO A 138 -0.78 -16.36 -6.07
CA PRO A 138 -1.32 -17.70 -6.32
C PRO A 138 -2.81 -17.78 -5.99
N ASN A 139 -3.59 -18.44 -6.85
CA ASN A 139 -5.06 -18.59 -6.78
C ASN A 139 -5.89 -17.30 -6.96
N LEU A 140 -5.28 -16.20 -7.44
CA LEU A 140 -5.97 -14.93 -7.62
C LEU A 140 -7.23 -15.04 -8.52
N ASP A 141 -7.13 -15.75 -9.64
CA ASP A 141 -8.25 -15.85 -10.61
C ASP A 141 -9.49 -16.49 -10.01
N LYS A 142 -9.29 -17.50 -9.15
CA LYS A 142 -10.39 -18.16 -8.45
C LYS A 142 -11.08 -17.22 -7.47
N VAL A 143 -10.29 -16.42 -6.74
CA VAL A 143 -10.84 -15.50 -5.74
C VAL A 143 -11.55 -14.32 -6.39
N LEU A 144 -10.99 -13.78 -7.47
CA LEU A 144 -11.56 -12.65 -8.21
C LEU A 144 -12.49 -13.08 -9.36
N GLU A 145 -12.96 -14.32 -9.37
CA GLU A 145 -13.97 -14.77 -10.34
C GLU A 145 -15.20 -13.84 -10.31
N GLY A 146 -15.57 -13.34 -11.50
CA GLY A 146 -16.67 -12.39 -11.70
C GLY A 146 -16.30 -10.91 -11.53
N ILE A 147 -15.07 -10.59 -11.16
CA ILE A 147 -14.57 -9.22 -11.03
C ILE A 147 -13.83 -8.80 -12.31
N ASP A 148 -14.02 -7.55 -12.75
CA ASP A 148 -13.22 -6.95 -13.82
C ASP A 148 -11.87 -6.52 -13.25
N TYR A 149 -10.88 -7.42 -13.28
CA TYR A 149 -9.53 -7.15 -12.79
C TYR A 149 -8.45 -7.36 -13.86
N THR A 150 -7.36 -6.61 -13.71
CA THR A 150 -6.14 -6.75 -14.52
C THR A 150 -4.94 -6.81 -13.59
N VAL A 151 -4.00 -7.72 -13.87
CA VAL A 151 -2.75 -7.83 -13.12
C VAL A 151 -1.62 -7.14 -13.86
N VAL A 152 -0.80 -6.41 -13.11
CA VAL A 152 0.46 -5.83 -13.58
C VAL A 152 1.60 -6.49 -12.82
N GLU A 153 2.53 -7.13 -13.54
CA GLU A 153 3.64 -7.88 -12.98
C GLU A 153 4.94 -7.60 -13.74
N ARG A 154 6.08 -7.58 -13.02
CA ARG A 154 7.40 -7.32 -13.62
C ARG A 154 7.88 -8.49 -14.48
N THR A 155 7.50 -9.71 -14.10
CA THR A 155 7.70 -10.93 -14.89
C THR A 155 6.32 -11.52 -15.23
N PRO A 156 5.60 -10.90 -16.18
CA PRO A 156 4.20 -11.24 -16.44
C PRO A 156 4.06 -12.63 -17.06
N SER A 157 2.96 -13.31 -16.74
CA SER A 157 2.45 -14.43 -17.54
C SER A 157 1.67 -13.91 -18.75
N ASP A 158 1.21 -14.81 -19.62
CA ASP A 158 0.40 -14.44 -20.80
C ASP A 158 -0.94 -13.75 -20.46
N GLN A 159 -1.36 -13.83 -19.20
CA GLN A 159 -2.61 -13.21 -18.69
C GLN A 159 -2.36 -11.88 -17.97
N ASP A 160 -1.11 -11.48 -17.79
CA ASP A 160 -0.72 -10.28 -17.04
C ASP A 160 -0.18 -9.20 -17.98
N LEU A 161 -0.23 -7.95 -17.54
CA LEU A 161 0.44 -6.85 -18.20
C LEU A 161 1.84 -6.61 -17.61
N PRO A 162 2.82 -6.15 -18.41
CA PRO A 162 4.12 -5.75 -17.89
C PRO A 162 4.02 -4.50 -17.00
N ASP A 163 5.00 -4.29 -16.12
CA ASP A 163 5.02 -3.16 -15.17
C ASP A 163 4.91 -1.77 -15.83
N THR A 164 5.42 -1.61 -17.05
CA THR A 164 5.27 -0.38 -17.85
C THR A 164 3.83 -0.02 -18.20
N ALA A 165 2.90 -0.99 -18.22
CA ALA A 165 1.49 -0.74 -18.50
C ALA A 165 0.78 0.03 -17.37
N ALA A 166 1.36 0.07 -16.16
CA ALA A 166 0.80 0.77 -15.01
C ALA A 166 0.50 2.25 -15.31
N GLU A 167 1.35 2.91 -16.10
CA GLU A 167 1.21 4.31 -16.53
C GLU A 167 -0.11 4.59 -17.26
N PHE A 168 -0.60 3.61 -18.02
CA PHE A 168 -1.81 3.72 -18.82
C PHE A 168 -3.03 3.17 -18.08
N LEU A 169 -2.83 2.10 -17.31
CA LEU A 169 -3.90 1.37 -16.64
C LEU A 169 -4.39 2.08 -15.37
N LEU A 170 -3.49 2.37 -14.43
CA LEU A 170 -3.85 2.80 -13.08
C LEU A 170 -4.67 4.09 -12.98
N PRO A 171 -4.46 5.12 -13.83
CA PRO A 171 -5.30 6.32 -13.81
C PRO A 171 -6.78 6.08 -14.08
N GLN A 172 -7.14 4.91 -14.65
CA GLN A 172 -8.49 4.54 -15.07
C GLN A 172 -9.18 3.53 -14.13
N MET A 173 -8.50 3.11 -13.06
CA MET A 173 -8.99 2.07 -12.14
C MET A 173 -9.85 2.66 -11.03
N ASP A 174 -10.84 1.90 -10.58
CA ASP A 174 -11.60 2.20 -9.38
C ASP A 174 -10.88 1.72 -8.11
N TRP A 175 -10.22 0.56 -8.20
CA TRP A 175 -9.47 -0.05 -7.10
C TRP A 175 -8.07 -0.45 -7.56
N VAL A 176 -7.08 -0.26 -6.70
CA VAL A 176 -5.70 -0.70 -6.94
C VAL A 176 -5.17 -1.40 -5.69
N PHE A 177 -4.84 -2.68 -5.84
CA PHE A 177 -4.13 -3.45 -4.83
C PHE A 177 -2.64 -3.40 -5.14
N ILE A 178 -1.84 -2.84 -4.23
CA ILE A 178 -0.41 -2.65 -4.41
C ILE A 178 0.34 -3.62 -3.50
N THR A 179 1.14 -4.53 -4.06
CA THR A 179 2.09 -5.32 -3.28
C THR A 179 3.09 -4.42 -2.55
N SER A 180 3.30 -4.64 -1.24
CA SER A 180 4.30 -3.88 -0.47
C SER A 180 5.73 -4.18 -0.84
N THR A 181 6.00 -5.22 -1.64
CA THR A 181 7.31 -5.42 -2.28
C THR A 181 7.68 -4.25 -3.19
N SER A 182 6.70 -3.46 -3.65
CA SER A 182 6.94 -2.22 -4.42
C SER A 182 7.71 -1.16 -3.63
N ILE A 183 7.71 -1.20 -2.29
CA ILE A 183 8.53 -0.33 -1.43
C ILE A 183 10.00 -0.72 -1.57
N VAL A 184 10.31 -2.02 -1.48
CA VAL A 184 11.68 -2.55 -1.53
C VAL A 184 12.34 -2.27 -2.88
N ASN A 185 11.58 -2.39 -3.97
CA ASN A 185 12.07 -2.15 -5.33
C ASN A 185 11.85 -0.70 -5.84
N LYS A 186 11.42 0.21 -4.97
CA LYS A 186 11.28 1.67 -5.20
C LYS A 186 10.22 2.07 -6.22
N THR A 187 9.29 1.18 -6.56
CA THR A 187 8.18 1.49 -7.48
C THR A 187 6.94 2.05 -6.78
N PHE A 188 6.80 1.85 -5.46
CA PHE A 188 5.60 2.22 -4.68
C PHE A 188 5.17 3.67 -4.92
N LEU A 189 6.09 4.64 -4.82
CA LEU A 189 5.73 6.05 -4.92
C LEU A 189 5.07 6.39 -6.25
N ARG A 190 5.60 5.86 -7.37
CA ARG A 190 5.02 6.10 -8.70
C ARG A 190 3.68 5.40 -8.87
N LEU A 191 3.58 4.14 -8.43
CA LEU A 191 2.33 3.38 -8.48
C LEU A 191 1.21 4.08 -7.70
N SER A 192 1.52 4.58 -6.51
CA SER A 192 0.57 5.30 -5.67
C SER A 192 0.12 6.63 -6.30
N GLN A 193 1.04 7.37 -6.95
CA GLN A 193 0.70 8.59 -7.69
C GLN A 193 -0.24 8.33 -8.87
N LEU A 194 -0.02 7.23 -9.60
CA LEU A 194 -0.87 6.83 -10.72
C LEU A 194 -2.25 6.36 -10.23
N ALA A 195 -2.30 5.72 -9.08
CA ALA A 195 -3.52 5.23 -8.43
C ALA A 195 -4.29 6.31 -7.64
N LYS A 196 -3.89 7.60 -7.68
CA LYS A 196 -4.47 8.68 -6.86
C LYS A 196 -5.99 8.87 -6.96
N ASN A 197 -6.62 8.37 -8.03
CA ASN A 197 -8.06 8.44 -8.27
C ASN A 197 -8.81 7.17 -7.82
N ALA A 198 -8.07 6.08 -7.56
CA ALA A 198 -8.62 4.81 -7.11
C ALA A 198 -8.71 4.76 -5.58
N VAL A 199 -9.42 3.74 -5.10
CA VAL A 199 -9.27 3.24 -3.73
C VAL A 199 -8.07 2.31 -3.70
N THR A 200 -7.11 2.59 -2.83
CA THR A 200 -5.80 1.92 -2.82
C THR A 200 -5.62 1.06 -1.58
N VAL A 201 -5.24 -0.20 -1.79
CA VAL A 201 -4.91 -1.16 -0.74
C VAL A 201 -3.43 -1.52 -0.84
N LEU A 202 -2.63 -1.15 0.16
CA LEU A 202 -1.22 -1.59 0.26
C LEU A 202 -1.17 -2.91 1.03
N MET A 203 -0.63 -3.97 0.43
CA MET A 203 -0.81 -5.32 0.98
C MET A 203 0.39 -6.27 0.89
N GLY A 204 0.41 -7.23 1.82
CA GLY A 204 1.35 -8.35 1.85
C GLY A 204 2.16 -8.45 3.15
N PRO A 205 2.89 -9.55 3.40
CA PRO A 205 3.77 -9.68 4.56
C PRO A 205 4.89 -8.63 4.64
N THR A 206 5.25 -8.01 3.52
CA THR A 206 6.21 -6.89 3.46
C THR A 206 5.64 -5.55 3.98
N THR A 207 4.33 -5.47 4.26
CA THR A 207 3.66 -4.20 4.63
C THR A 207 4.08 -3.72 6.02
N PRO A 208 4.56 -2.48 6.18
CA PRO A 208 4.71 -1.85 7.49
C PRO A 208 3.36 -1.35 8.02
N TRP A 209 3.06 -1.61 9.29
CA TRP A 209 1.85 -1.10 9.96
C TRP A 209 2.00 0.39 10.34
N MET A 210 1.88 1.27 9.34
CA MET A 210 2.11 2.71 9.48
C MET A 210 0.98 3.55 8.85
N PRO A 211 0.20 4.31 9.63
CA PRO A 211 -0.88 5.14 9.07
C PRO A 211 -0.37 6.23 8.11
N GLU A 212 0.91 6.61 8.20
CA GLU A 212 1.57 7.61 7.35
C GLU A 212 1.55 7.22 5.86
N PHE A 213 1.24 5.97 5.52
CA PHE A 213 1.03 5.59 4.12
C PHE A 213 -0.15 6.33 3.46
N ASN A 214 -1.08 6.88 4.26
CA ASN A 214 -2.16 7.72 3.75
C ASN A 214 -1.67 9.01 3.08
N GLU A 215 -0.51 9.53 3.46
CA GLU A 215 0.12 10.71 2.83
C GLU A 215 0.51 10.43 1.37
N PHE A 216 0.61 9.16 0.99
CA PHE A 216 0.91 8.73 -0.37
C PHE A 216 -0.35 8.27 -1.13
N GLY A 217 -1.54 8.37 -0.55
CA GLY A 217 -2.80 7.97 -1.19
C GLY A 217 -3.21 6.51 -0.95
N VAL A 218 -2.65 5.85 0.06
CA VAL A 218 -3.13 4.54 0.52
C VAL A 218 -4.36 4.73 1.40
N ASP A 219 -5.44 4.00 1.11
CA ASP A 219 -6.68 4.05 1.89
C ASP A 219 -6.77 2.90 2.89
N PHE A 220 -6.23 1.72 2.52
CA PHE A 220 -6.23 0.55 3.38
C PHE A 220 -4.85 -0.08 3.46
N ILE A 221 -4.48 -0.51 4.67
CA ILE A 221 -3.28 -1.29 4.96
C ILE A 221 -3.69 -2.71 5.25
N ALA A 222 -3.21 -3.66 4.44
CA ALA A 222 -3.49 -5.08 4.57
C ALA A 222 -2.19 -5.86 4.79
N GLY A 223 -1.63 -5.70 6.00
CA GLY A 223 -0.43 -6.39 6.46
C GLY A 223 -0.73 -7.70 7.17
N VAL A 224 0.31 -8.31 7.74
CA VAL A 224 0.16 -9.54 8.54
C VAL A 224 0.41 -9.30 10.02
N SER A 225 -0.27 -10.07 10.85
CA SER A 225 0.03 -10.26 12.26
C SER A 225 0.64 -11.65 12.45
N VAL A 226 1.72 -11.74 13.23
CA VAL A 226 2.40 -13.02 13.51
C VAL A 226 1.61 -13.79 14.57
N GLU A 227 1.15 -14.99 14.24
CA GLU A 227 0.38 -15.84 15.16
C GLU A 227 1.29 -16.83 15.90
N ASN A 228 2.22 -17.46 15.17
CA ASN A 228 3.20 -18.36 15.72
C ASN A 228 4.56 -18.05 15.12
N ARG A 229 5.39 -17.35 15.89
CA ARG A 229 6.69 -16.85 15.47
C ARG A 229 7.66 -17.96 15.09
N GLU A 230 7.70 -19.04 15.88
CA GLU A 230 8.58 -20.18 15.67
C GLU A 230 8.19 -20.94 14.40
N LEU A 231 6.88 -21.16 14.20
CA LEU A 231 6.35 -21.78 12.99
C LEU A 231 6.58 -20.90 11.77
N ALA A 232 6.27 -19.61 11.83
CA ALA A 232 6.47 -18.68 10.72
C ALA A 232 7.94 -18.61 10.29
N SER A 233 8.87 -18.56 11.26
CA SER A 233 10.31 -18.60 10.99
C SER A 233 10.70 -19.92 10.33
N ARG A 234 10.19 -21.05 10.82
CA ARG A 234 10.46 -22.37 10.24
C ARG A 234 9.95 -22.47 8.80
N ILE A 235 8.71 -22.04 8.53
CA ILE A 235 8.12 -22.03 7.20
C ILE A 235 8.99 -21.21 6.23
N ALA A 236 9.42 -20.01 6.64
CA ALA A 236 10.33 -19.19 5.82
C ALA A 236 11.66 -19.93 5.56
N SER A 237 12.16 -20.69 6.54
CA SER A 237 13.42 -21.47 6.46
C SER A 237 13.32 -22.63 5.49
N GLU A 238 12.18 -23.28 5.47
CA GLU A 238 11.87 -24.43 4.61
C GLU A 238 11.37 -24.00 3.23
N GLY A 239 11.41 -22.70 2.91
CA GLY A 239 11.05 -22.15 1.60
C GLY A 239 9.56 -22.01 1.34
N GLY A 240 8.71 -22.09 2.37
CA GLY A 240 7.27 -21.97 2.23
C GLY A 240 6.82 -20.54 1.92
N GLY A 241 6.21 -20.34 0.75
CA GLY A 241 5.62 -19.07 0.33
C GLY A 241 4.22 -18.85 0.92
N THR A 242 3.19 -19.38 0.27
CA THR A 242 1.80 -19.27 0.73
C THR A 242 1.53 -20.05 2.02
N ARG A 243 2.36 -21.06 2.33
CA ARG A 243 2.28 -21.82 3.59
C ARG A 243 2.48 -20.96 4.83
N LEU A 244 3.06 -19.75 4.69
CA LEU A 244 3.21 -18.80 5.80
C LEU A 244 1.87 -18.52 6.51
N PHE A 245 0.76 -18.61 5.76
CA PHE A 245 -0.59 -18.40 6.25
C PHE A 245 -1.25 -19.66 6.84
N GLU A 246 -0.55 -20.80 6.92
CA GLU A 246 -1.00 -22.04 7.59
C GLU A 246 -0.68 -22.00 9.10
N GLY A 247 -1.04 -20.90 9.76
CA GLY A 247 -0.85 -20.69 11.21
C GLY A 247 0.46 -20.00 11.61
N GLY A 248 1.31 -19.61 10.65
CA GLY A 248 2.46 -18.75 10.93
C GLY A 248 2.03 -17.29 11.14
N VAL A 249 1.28 -16.76 10.18
CA VAL A 249 0.74 -15.40 10.19
C VAL A 249 -0.71 -15.37 9.70
N LYS A 250 -1.43 -14.29 10.01
CA LYS A 250 -2.72 -13.98 9.40
C LYS A 250 -2.75 -12.57 8.84
N TYR A 251 -3.57 -12.33 7.82
CA TYR A 251 -3.84 -10.97 7.38
C TYR A 251 -4.71 -10.24 8.39
N CYS A 252 -4.40 -8.95 8.59
CA CYS A 252 -5.32 -7.99 9.17
C CYS A 252 -5.46 -6.81 8.22
N VAL A 253 -6.54 -6.05 8.33
CA VAL A 253 -6.79 -4.83 7.54
C VAL A 253 -7.10 -3.66 8.46
N ALA A 254 -6.48 -2.52 8.19
CA ALA A 254 -6.84 -1.24 8.79
C ALA A 254 -7.24 -0.23 7.72
N ASP A 255 -8.27 0.56 8.03
CA ASP A 255 -8.67 1.73 7.25
C ASP A 255 -7.87 2.95 7.73
N VAL A 256 -7.11 3.56 6.81
CA VAL A 256 -6.30 4.77 7.06
C VAL A 256 -6.76 5.95 6.21
N SER A 257 -7.90 5.81 5.53
CA SER A 257 -8.46 6.76 4.56
C SER A 257 -9.05 8.03 5.17
N GLY A 258 -9.13 8.10 6.50
CA GLY A 258 -9.78 9.19 7.23
C GLY A 258 -9.28 10.59 6.83
N ALA A 259 -7.96 10.75 6.65
CA ALA A 259 -7.36 12.02 6.19
C ALA A 259 -7.84 12.40 4.78
N ARG A 260 -7.74 11.47 3.82
CA ARG A 260 -8.19 11.69 2.43
C ARG A 260 -9.70 11.99 2.37
N CYS A 261 -10.50 11.32 3.18
CA CYS A 261 -11.94 11.59 3.29
C CYS A 261 -12.22 13.02 3.77
N GLN A 262 -11.45 13.52 4.74
CA GLN A 262 -11.53 14.91 5.19
C GLN A 262 -11.07 15.89 4.10
N ASP A 263 -9.97 15.60 3.40
CA ASP A 263 -9.45 16.45 2.33
C ASP A 263 -10.43 16.57 1.16
N LEU A 264 -11.08 15.46 0.78
CA LEU A 264 -12.13 15.46 -0.24
C LEU A 264 -13.31 16.34 0.19
N LYS A 265 -13.78 16.22 1.44
CA LYS A 265 -14.86 17.08 1.97
C LYS A 265 -14.50 18.57 1.93
N HIS A 266 -13.27 18.92 2.34
CA HIS A 266 -12.80 20.29 2.28
C HIS A 266 -12.69 20.80 0.84
N SER A 267 -12.18 19.97 -0.07
CA SER A 267 -12.04 20.31 -1.49
C SER A 267 -13.41 20.54 -2.13
N ILE A 268 -14.37 19.63 -1.92
CA ILE A 268 -15.76 19.77 -2.38
C ILE A 268 -16.36 21.09 -1.86
N ALA A 269 -16.25 21.36 -0.56
CA ALA A 269 -16.79 22.59 0.03
C ALA A 269 -16.18 23.86 -0.58
N ASN A 270 -14.87 23.86 -0.86
CA ASN A 270 -14.19 24.99 -1.49
C ASN A 270 -14.59 25.15 -2.96
N THR A 271 -14.70 24.05 -3.71
CA THR A 271 -15.11 24.05 -5.12
C THR A 271 -16.57 24.50 -5.27
N VAL A 272 -17.46 24.10 -4.36
CA VAL A 272 -18.85 24.60 -4.31
C VAL A 272 -18.89 26.11 -4.09
N LYS A 273 -18.12 26.66 -3.13
CA LYS A 273 -18.06 28.11 -2.91
C LYS A 273 -17.59 28.87 -4.17
N LYS A 274 -16.57 28.34 -4.85
CA LYS A 274 -16.05 28.92 -6.10
C LYS A 274 -17.10 28.87 -7.22
N ARG A 275 -17.79 27.74 -7.36
CA ARG A 275 -18.88 27.56 -8.33
C ARG A 275 -20.02 28.55 -8.08
N ASP A 276 -20.44 28.69 -6.83
CA ASP A 276 -21.58 29.54 -6.47
C ASP A 276 -21.25 31.03 -6.69
N LEU A 277 -20.01 31.46 -6.41
CA LEU A 277 -19.54 32.80 -6.77
C LEU A 277 -19.59 33.06 -8.28
N LEU A 278 -19.08 32.13 -9.09
CA LEU A 278 -19.10 32.24 -10.55
C LEU A 278 -20.53 32.25 -11.11
N LYS A 279 -21.45 31.46 -10.51
CA LYS A 279 -22.88 31.47 -10.88
C LYS A 279 -23.53 32.81 -10.54
N GLN A 280 -23.26 33.39 -9.37
CA GLN A 280 -23.76 34.72 -9.01
C GLN A 280 -23.23 35.82 -9.95
N GLN A 281 -21.96 35.75 -10.33
CA GLN A 281 -21.36 36.67 -11.31
C GLN A 281 -22.01 36.52 -12.70
N MET A 282 -22.26 35.29 -13.13
CA MET A 282 -22.96 34.99 -14.39
C MET A 282 -24.40 35.52 -14.38
N GLU A 283 -25.15 35.30 -13.29
CA GLU A 283 -26.50 35.84 -13.12
C GLU A 283 -26.49 37.38 -13.18
N SER A 284 -25.53 38.00 -12.48
CA SER A 284 -25.34 39.45 -12.49
C SER A 284 -24.99 40.00 -13.88
N TRP A 285 -24.19 39.27 -14.67
CA TRP A 285 -23.84 39.62 -16.04
C TRP A 285 -25.08 39.71 -16.93
N TYR A 286 -25.92 38.67 -16.92
CA TYR A 286 -27.14 38.67 -17.73
C TYR A 286 -28.21 39.64 -17.19
N ALA A 287 -28.30 39.84 -15.87
CA ALA A 287 -29.22 40.80 -15.27
C ALA A 287 -28.91 42.25 -15.65
N ARG A 288 -27.64 42.59 -15.93
CA ARG A 288 -27.23 43.90 -16.45
C ARG A 288 -27.58 44.13 -17.93
N GLY A 289 -28.16 43.14 -18.60
CA GLY A 289 -28.53 43.22 -20.01
C GLY A 289 -27.34 43.09 -20.97
N GLU A 290 -26.21 42.58 -20.48
CA GLU A 290 -25.02 42.34 -21.28
C GLU A 290 -25.32 41.35 -22.40
N ARG A 291 -24.84 41.65 -23.61
CA ARG A 291 -25.05 40.81 -24.79
C ARG A 291 -23.81 39.95 -25.04
N GLY A 292 -23.98 38.63 -25.03
CA GLY A 292 -22.91 37.67 -25.25
C GLY A 292 -22.70 36.71 -24.07
N ARG A 293 -21.84 35.70 -24.27
CA ARG A 293 -21.55 34.68 -23.25
C ARG A 293 -20.83 35.32 -22.06
N PHE A 294 -21.16 34.87 -20.85
CA PHE A 294 -20.45 35.24 -19.63
C PHE A 294 -18.92 35.04 -19.79
N PRO A 295 -18.09 36.06 -19.50
CA PRO A 295 -16.64 36.01 -19.74
C PRO A 295 -15.93 34.84 -19.06
N ASP A 296 -16.30 34.51 -17.81
CA ASP A 296 -15.68 33.43 -17.05
C ASP A 296 -16.40 32.09 -17.18
N TYR A 297 -17.20 31.90 -18.24
CA TYR A 297 -17.92 30.64 -18.47
C TYR A 297 -16.98 29.42 -18.49
N LEU A 298 -15.82 29.53 -19.13
CA LEU A 298 -14.86 28.41 -19.19
C LEU A 298 -14.34 28.02 -17.80
N GLN A 299 -14.18 29.01 -16.92
CA GLN A 299 -13.79 28.77 -15.53
C GLN A 299 -14.93 28.09 -14.75
N LEU A 300 -16.18 28.52 -14.97
CA LEU A 300 -17.35 27.87 -14.37
C LEU A 300 -17.47 26.41 -14.82
N ASP A 301 -17.33 26.14 -16.11
CA ASP A 301 -17.39 24.79 -16.68
C ASP A 301 -16.25 23.89 -16.15
N GLN A 302 -15.05 24.44 -15.97
CA GLN A 302 -13.94 23.71 -15.33
C GLN A 302 -14.25 23.36 -13.87
N VAL A 303 -14.82 24.31 -13.11
CA VAL A 303 -15.18 24.11 -11.70
C VAL A 303 -16.30 23.08 -11.54
N ASP A 304 -17.29 23.09 -12.45
CA ASP A 304 -18.36 22.07 -12.46
C ASP A 304 -17.80 20.66 -12.73
N ARG A 305 -16.84 20.53 -13.66
CA ARG A 305 -16.14 19.26 -13.92
C ARG A 305 -15.32 18.80 -12.71
N GLU A 306 -14.53 19.69 -12.12
CA GLU A 306 -13.74 19.41 -10.90
C GLU A 306 -14.63 18.95 -9.74
N LEU A 307 -15.77 19.62 -9.53
CA LEU A 307 -16.73 19.22 -8.50
C LEU A 307 -17.27 17.82 -8.74
N SER A 308 -17.65 17.50 -9.99
CA SER A 308 -18.12 16.16 -10.35
C SER A 308 -17.07 15.08 -10.09
N GLU A 309 -15.79 15.35 -10.39
CA GLU A 309 -14.70 14.40 -10.13
C GLU A 309 -14.49 14.19 -8.63
N LEU A 310 -14.53 15.27 -7.83
CA LEU A 310 -14.40 15.20 -6.37
C LEU A 310 -15.56 14.44 -5.72
N ASP A 311 -16.80 14.67 -6.18
CA ASP A 311 -17.98 13.95 -5.68
C ASP A 311 -17.91 12.45 -6.01
N ILE A 312 -17.45 12.09 -7.20
CA ILE A 312 -17.20 10.68 -7.59
C ILE A 312 -16.14 10.06 -6.70
N ALA A 313 -15.00 10.73 -6.50
CA ALA A 313 -13.91 10.22 -5.67
C ALA A 313 -14.36 10.03 -4.21
N TYR A 314 -15.07 11.01 -3.65
CA TYR A 314 -15.63 10.93 -2.30
C TYR A 314 -16.62 9.78 -2.16
N LYS A 315 -17.56 9.65 -3.10
CA LYS A 315 -18.54 8.56 -3.09
C LYS A 315 -17.86 7.20 -3.18
N ARG A 316 -16.88 7.04 -4.07
CA ARG A 316 -16.12 5.80 -4.23
C ARG A 316 -15.43 5.39 -2.92
N LEU A 317 -14.74 6.33 -2.27
CA LEU A 317 -14.07 6.06 -1.00
C LEU A 317 -15.07 5.79 0.14
N TRP A 318 -16.17 6.52 0.18
CA TRP A 318 -17.24 6.31 1.14
C TRP A 318 -17.86 4.91 1.03
N ASP A 319 -18.16 4.46 -0.20
CA ASP A 319 -18.70 3.13 -0.46
C ASP A 319 -17.68 2.05 -0.03
N ALA A 320 -16.38 2.28 -0.27
CA ALA A 320 -15.30 1.37 0.11
C ALA A 320 -15.12 1.19 1.62
N THR A 321 -15.40 2.22 2.43
CA THR A 321 -15.24 2.19 3.89
C THR A 321 -16.45 1.63 4.64
N ARG A 322 -17.62 1.51 3.96
CA ARG A 322 -18.89 1.10 4.57
C ARG A 322 -19.45 -0.23 4.08
N GLY A 323 -19.02 -0.72 2.92
CA GLY A 323 -19.33 -2.08 2.45
C GLY A 323 -18.60 -3.14 3.25
#